data_AF-A0A7J6DB96-F1
#
_entry.id   AF-A0A7J6DB96-F1
#
_cell.length_a   1.000
_cell.length_b   1.000
_cell.length_c   1.000
_cell.angle_alpha   90.00
_cell.angle_beta   90.00
_cell.angle_gamma   90.00
#
_symmetry.space_group_name_H-M   'P 1'
#
loop_
_entity.id
_entity.type
_entity.pdbx_description
1 polymer ?
#
loop_
_entity_poly.entity_id
_entity_poly.type
_entity_poly.pdbx_seq_one_letter_code
_entity_poly.pdbx_strand_id
1 'polypeptide(L)'
;MARSQNCNYDALKCQLGHITPRDKSVFLIDSTDQPLGIKLQSIQEVINQDKHCLLQLGLNHVENLLKQSIYPIIIYIKPKNKKGRKFRKLLSGHREEDLMEACQMEELQLETLPVMFSTVEPNAWSSTDELLAVIRSTILSQQSTMVWLEQERLQ
;
A
#
# COMPACT_ATOMS: atom_id res chain seq x y z
N MET A 1 2.87 -14.86 -20.47
CA MET A 1 2.69 -16.12 -19.72
C MET A 1 2.04 -15.78 -18.39
N ALA A 2 0.73 -15.99 -18.25
CA ALA A 2 0.04 -15.77 -16.98
C ALA A 2 0.29 -16.99 -16.08
N ARG A 3 1.16 -16.85 -15.08
CA ARG A 3 1.22 -17.81 -13.98
C ARG A 3 0.09 -17.44 -13.04
N SER A 4 -0.99 -18.21 -13.07
CA SER A 4 -1.95 -18.23 -11.97
C SER A 4 -1.22 -18.81 -10.76
N GLN A 5 -0.78 -17.92 -9.87
CA GLN A 5 -0.19 -18.27 -8.59
C GLN A 5 -1.31 -18.25 -7.54
N ASN A 6 -1.60 -19.42 -6.98
CA ASN A 6 -2.39 -19.56 -5.76
C ASN A 6 -1.55 -19.05 -4.58
N CYS A 7 -1.40 -17.73 -4.46
CA CYS A 7 -0.78 -17.13 -3.29
C CYS A 7 -1.60 -17.51 -2.05
N ASN A 8 -0.96 -18.21 -1.12
CA ASN A 8 -1.50 -18.41 0.23
C ASN A 8 -1.63 -17.02 0.89
N TYR A 9 -2.74 -16.74 1.58
CA TYR A 9 -3.08 -15.41 2.11
C TYR A 9 -2.18 -14.89 3.25
N ASP A 10 -1.04 -15.52 3.46
CA ASP A 10 -0.04 -15.12 4.43
C ASP A 10 0.73 -13.89 3.91
N ALA A 11 0.34 -12.71 4.38
CA ALA A 11 1.15 -11.51 4.18
C ALA A 11 2.37 -11.53 5.11
N LEU A 12 3.56 -11.29 4.56
CA LEU A 12 4.78 -11.11 5.34
C LEU A 12 5.21 -9.64 5.33
N LYS A 13 5.72 -9.20 6.48
CA LYS A 13 6.40 -7.90 6.57
C LYS A 13 7.81 -8.04 6.01
N CYS A 14 8.18 -7.12 5.12
CA CYS A 14 9.56 -7.00 4.66
C CYS A 14 10.45 -6.45 5.78
N GLN A 15 11.70 -6.92 5.83
CA GLN A 15 12.66 -6.48 6.84
C GLN A 15 13.10 -5.03 6.57
N LEU A 16 13.13 -4.22 7.63
CA LEU A 16 13.67 -2.86 7.62
C LEU A 16 15.19 -2.89 7.82
N GLY A 17 15.90 -1.97 7.19
CA GLY A 17 17.34 -1.79 7.38
C GLY A 17 17.75 -0.33 7.46
N HIS A 18 18.95 -0.09 7.99
CA HIS A 18 19.64 1.21 7.89
C HIS A 18 20.14 1.45 6.47
N ILE A 19 19.97 2.68 5.97
CA ILE A 19 20.10 2.98 4.54
C ILE A 19 20.98 4.20 4.31
N THR A 20 21.78 4.11 3.25
CA THR A 20 22.50 5.24 2.67
C THR A 20 21.66 5.90 1.57
N PRO A 21 21.51 7.25 1.54
CA PRO A 21 20.58 7.97 0.65
C PRO A 21 20.76 7.81 -0.88
N ARG A 22 21.73 7.02 -1.37
CA ARG A 22 22.04 6.86 -2.80
C ARG A 22 21.64 5.51 -3.39
N ASP A 23 21.08 4.61 -2.59
CA ASP A 23 20.71 3.27 -3.05
C ASP A 23 19.31 3.26 -3.67
N LYS A 24 19.25 3.15 -5.00
CA LYS A 24 18.00 3.06 -5.76
C LYS A 24 17.22 1.76 -5.51
N SER A 25 17.82 0.79 -4.83
CA SER A 25 17.19 -0.47 -4.46
C SER A 25 16.43 -0.39 -3.14
N VAL A 26 16.19 0.81 -2.61
CA VAL A 26 15.56 1.03 -1.32
C VAL A 26 14.37 1.98 -1.40
N PHE A 27 13.27 1.58 -0.78
CA PHE A 27 12.07 2.38 -0.61
C PHE A 27 12.07 2.98 0.79
N LEU A 28 12.19 4.30 0.90
CA LEU A 28 12.27 4.98 2.19
C LEU A 28 10.89 5.05 2.85
N ILE A 29 10.87 4.91 4.18
CA ILE A 29 9.68 5.15 4.97
C ILE A 29 9.71 6.61 5.41
N ASP A 30 8.60 7.30 5.25
CA ASP A 30 8.42 8.65 5.78
C ASP A 30 8.41 8.58 7.32
N SER A 31 9.59 8.69 7.93
CA SER A 31 9.81 8.70 9.37
C SER A 31 10.66 9.89 9.77
N THR A 32 10.31 10.52 10.90
CA THR A 32 10.95 11.76 11.39
C THR A 32 12.30 11.53 12.06
N ASP A 33 12.59 10.31 12.50
CA ASP A 33 13.69 10.07 13.45
C ASP A 33 14.92 9.41 12.81
N GLN A 34 14.76 8.56 11.79
CA GLN A 34 15.87 7.94 11.04
C GLN A 34 15.44 7.53 9.61
N PRO A 35 16.34 7.56 8.60
CA PRO A 35 16.05 7.04 7.26
C PRO A 35 16.01 5.50 7.29
N LEU A 36 14.84 4.97 7.64
CA LEU A 36 14.47 3.57 7.51
C LEU A 36 13.83 3.34 6.15
N GLY A 37 13.83 2.09 5.72
CA GLY A 37 13.32 1.72 4.40
C GLY A 37 13.37 0.23 4.16
N ILE A 38 12.69 -0.14 3.09
CA ILE A 38 12.50 -1.51 2.65
C ILE A 38 13.42 -1.74 1.45
N LYS A 39 14.29 -2.74 1.54
CA LYS A 39 15.14 -3.15 0.40
C LYS A 39 14.31 -3.91 -0.62
N LEU A 40 14.57 -3.67 -1.90
CA LEU A 40 13.99 -4.40 -3.02
C LEU A 40 14.22 -5.91 -2.87
N GLN A 41 15.41 -6.31 -2.42
CA GLN A 41 15.74 -7.70 -2.16
C GLN A 41 14.77 -8.34 -1.14
N SER A 42 14.44 -7.65 -0.04
CA SER A 42 13.50 -8.16 0.97
C SER A 42 12.11 -8.38 0.39
N ILE A 43 11.68 -7.51 -0.54
CA ILE A 43 10.39 -7.66 -1.25
C ILE A 43 10.44 -8.90 -2.15
N GLN A 44 11.51 -9.05 -2.94
CA GLN A 44 11.70 -10.19 -3.83
C GLN A 44 11.77 -11.53 -3.08
N GLU A 45 12.42 -11.57 -1.91
CA GLU A 45 12.48 -12.76 -1.06
C GLU A 45 11.10 -13.24 -0.59
N VAL A 46 10.19 -12.32 -0.28
CA VAL A 46 8.80 -12.65 0.08
C VAL A 46 8.00 -13.09 -1.14
N ILE A 47 8.14 -12.39 -2.28
CA ILE A 47 7.47 -12.76 -3.54
C ILE A 47 7.90 -14.16 -3.99
N ASN A 48 9.19 -14.50 -3.86
CA ASN A 48 9.74 -15.82 -4.21
C ASN A 48 9.18 -16.95 -3.33
N GLN A 49 8.56 -16.63 -2.19
CA GLN A 49 7.83 -17.58 -1.34
C GLN A 49 6.34 -17.67 -1.67
N ASP A 50 5.89 -17.07 -2.78
CA ASP A 50 4.48 -17.02 -3.21
C ASP A 50 3.58 -16.32 -2.19
N LYS A 51 4.10 -15.24 -1.58
CA LYS A 51 3.43 -14.46 -0.54
C LYS A 51 3.32 -12.99 -0.90
N HIS A 52 2.30 -12.35 -0.34
CA HIS A 52 2.13 -10.90 -0.46
C HIS A 52 3.02 -10.16 0.54
N CYS A 53 3.58 -9.03 0.10
CA CYS A 53 4.27 -8.10 0.99
C CYS A 53 3.28 -7.10 1.57
N LEU A 54 3.27 -6.94 2.90
CA LEU A 54 2.65 -5.76 3.52
C LEU A 54 3.69 -4.63 3.58
N LEU A 55 3.53 -3.62 2.73
CA LEU A 55 4.48 -2.51 2.59
C LEU A 55 4.00 -1.27 3.36
N GLN A 56 4.82 -0.78 4.28
CA GLN A 56 4.58 0.48 4.97
C GLN A 56 5.29 1.61 4.21
N LEU A 57 4.75 2.00 3.05
CA LEU A 57 5.34 3.01 2.17
C LEU A 57 4.30 4.08 1.79
N GLY A 58 4.77 5.29 1.49
CA GLY A 58 3.94 6.35 0.90
C GLY A 58 3.65 6.12 -0.59
N LEU A 59 2.61 6.79 -1.12
CA LEU A 59 2.16 6.64 -2.51
C LEU A 59 3.22 7.07 -3.55
N ASN A 60 4.13 7.98 -3.16
CA ASN A 60 5.30 8.38 -3.94
C ASN A 60 6.22 7.23 -4.34
N HIS A 61 6.11 6.06 -3.70
CA HIS A 61 6.91 4.88 -4.02
C HIS A 61 6.27 3.97 -5.09
N VAL A 62 4.99 4.18 -5.43
CA VAL A 62 4.26 3.30 -6.36
C VAL A 62 4.92 3.24 -7.73
N GLU A 63 5.29 4.38 -8.31
CA GLU A 63 5.99 4.40 -9.61
C GLU A 63 7.33 3.67 -9.55
N ASN A 64 8.08 3.83 -8.46
CA ASN A 64 9.36 3.13 -8.29
C ASN A 64 9.16 1.62 -8.14
N LEU A 65 8.09 1.15 -7.48
CA LEU A 65 7.76 -0.28 -7.44
C LEU A 65 7.49 -0.81 -8.86
N LEU A 66 6.72 -0.06 -9.65
CA LEU A 66 6.37 -0.46 -11.01
C LEU A 66 7.57 -0.49 -11.95
N LYS A 67 8.50 0.47 -11.82
CA LYS A 67 9.80 0.45 -12.54
C LYS A 67 10.64 -0.78 -12.20
N GLN A 68 10.46 -1.36 -11.02
CA GLN A 68 11.08 -2.62 -10.61
C GLN A 68 10.22 -3.86 -10.96
N SER A 69 9.19 -3.70 -11.80
CA SER A 69 8.23 -4.76 -12.16
C SER A 69 7.49 -5.36 -10.96
N ILE A 70 7.29 -4.57 -9.91
CA ILE A 70 6.45 -4.92 -8.76
C ILE A 70 5.12 -4.19 -8.92
N TYR A 71 4.03 -4.96 -8.99
CA TYR A 71 2.67 -4.44 -9.20
C TYR A 71 1.89 -4.48 -7.88
N PRO A 72 1.84 -3.38 -7.11
CA PRO A 72 1.19 -3.38 -5.81
C PRO A 72 -0.34 -3.45 -5.94
N ILE A 73 -0.96 -4.24 -5.07
CA ILE A 73 -2.40 -4.17 -4.80
C ILE A 73 -2.63 -3.00 -3.85
N ILE A 74 -3.31 -1.95 -4.33
CA ILE A 74 -3.60 -0.76 -3.52
C ILE A 74 -5.06 -0.82 -3.06
N ILE A 75 -5.24 -0.76 -1.74
CA ILE A 75 -6.57 -0.76 -1.10
C ILE A 75 -6.67 0.48 -0.22
N TYR A 76 -7.47 1.44 -0.65
CA TYR A 76 -7.79 2.64 0.12
C TYR A 76 -8.95 2.36 1.07
N ILE A 77 -8.71 2.49 2.38
CA ILE A 77 -9.75 2.33 3.40
C ILE A 77 -10.32 3.72 3.70
N LYS A 78 -11.51 4.00 3.15
CA LYS A 78 -12.12 5.32 3.28
C LYS A 78 -12.54 5.59 4.73
N PRO A 79 -12.18 6.73 5.33
CA PRO A 79 -12.50 7.02 6.72
C PRO A 79 -14.01 7.07 6.97
N LYS A 80 -14.48 6.45 8.05
CA LYS A 80 -15.92 6.29 8.31
C LYS A 80 -16.71 7.61 8.36
N ASN A 81 -16.15 8.65 9.02
CA ASN A 81 -16.64 10.04 9.24
C ASN A 81 -16.03 10.60 10.57
N LYS A 82 -16.55 11.71 11.13
CA LYS A 82 -16.09 12.43 12.36
C LYS A 82 -15.55 11.55 13.50
N LYS A 83 -16.14 10.38 13.73
CA LYS A 83 -15.75 9.46 14.81
C LYS A 83 -14.48 8.66 14.48
N GLY A 84 -14.29 8.24 13.23
CA GLY A 84 -13.04 7.63 12.77
C GLY A 84 -11.84 8.60 12.82
N ARG A 85 -12.11 9.90 12.64
CA ARG A 85 -11.10 10.97 12.78
C ARG A 85 -10.57 11.11 14.19
N LYS A 86 -11.38 10.83 15.23
CA LYS A 86 -10.92 10.82 16.63
C LYS A 86 -9.87 9.73 16.89
N PHE A 87 -10.00 8.58 16.23
CA PHE A 87 -9.03 7.50 16.34
C PHE A 87 -7.69 7.89 15.69
N ARG A 88 -7.72 8.53 14.52
CA ARG A 88 -6.51 9.04 13.84
C ARG A 88 -5.87 10.19 14.64
N LYS A 89 -6.67 11.09 15.24
CA LYS A 89 -6.19 12.14 16.16
C LYS A 89 -5.42 11.58 17.36
N LEU A 90 -5.91 10.48 17.97
CA LEU A 90 -5.22 9.83 19.08
C LEU A 90 -3.87 9.22 18.67
N LEU A 91 -3.73 8.83 17.40
CA LEU A 91 -2.52 8.21 16.86
C LEU A 91 -1.51 9.22 16.30
N SER A 92 -1.97 10.35 15.77
CA SER A 92 -1.10 11.34 15.09
C SER A 92 -0.89 12.64 15.87
N GLY A 93 -1.71 12.97 16.86
CA GLY A 93 -1.65 14.25 17.58
C GLY A 93 -2.06 15.50 16.78
N HIS A 94 -2.50 15.34 15.53
CA HIS A 94 -2.87 16.45 14.62
C HIS A 94 -4.31 16.97 14.84
N ARG A 95 -4.64 18.17 14.34
CA ARG A 95 -6.01 18.70 14.39
C ARG A 95 -6.90 17.95 13.39
N GLU A 96 -8.22 17.95 13.63
CA GLU A 96 -9.19 17.21 12.81
C GLU A 96 -9.27 17.72 11.36
N GLU A 97 -9.01 19.02 11.17
CA GLU A 97 -9.03 19.70 9.87
C GLU A 97 -7.82 19.29 9.03
N ASP A 98 -6.62 19.36 9.61
CA ASP A 98 -5.37 18.89 9.00
C ASP A 98 -5.46 17.41 8.57
N LEU A 99 -6.13 16.58 9.37
CA LEU A 99 -6.36 15.16 9.04
C LEU A 99 -7.30 14.97 7.85
N MET A 100 -8.28 15.85 7.67
CA MET A 100 -9.23 15.77 6.57
C MET A 100 -8.62 16.27 5.27
N GLU A 101 -7.84 17.35 5.33
CA GLU A 101 -7.04 17.82 4.20
C GLU A 101 -6.02 16.76 3.78
N ALA A 102 -5.30 16.13 4.71
CA ALA A 102 -4.38 15.04 4.42
C ALA A 102 -5.08 13.83 3.76
N CYS A 103 -6.27 13.43 4.24
CA CYS A 103 -7.04 12.35 3.60
C CYS A 103 -7.45 12.72 2.17
N GLN A 104 -7.92 13.94 1.95
CA GLN A 104 -8.33 14.40 0.62
C GLN A 104 -7.14 14.48 -0.33
N MET A 105 -5.98 14.94 0.16
CA MET A 105 -4.75 14.95 -0.62
C MET A 105 -4.29 13.53 -0.98
N GLU A 106 -4.31 12.58 -0.04
CA GLU A 106 -4.03 11.16 -0.33
C GLU A 106 -5.00 10.60 -1.38
N GLU A 107 -6.31 10.90 -1.26
CA GLU A 107 -7.33 10.45 -2.21
C GLU A 107 -7.09 11.04 -3.62
N LEU A 108 -6.75 12.33 -3.72
CA LEU A 108 -6.37 12.95 -4.99
C LEU A 108 -5.08 12.35 -5.56
N GLN A 109 -4.10 12.01 -4.73
CA GLN A 109 -2.87 11.36 -5.18
C GLN A 109 -3.13 9.94 -5.73
N LEU A 110 -4.06 9.19 -5.14
CA LEU A 110 -4.46 7.88 -5.65
C LEU A 110 -4.96 7.96 -7.10
N GLU A 111 -5.73 9.00 -7.45
CA GLU A 111 -6.24 9.23 -8.82
C GLU A 111 -5.13 9.54 -9.85
N THR A 112 -3.94 9.94 -9.40
CA THR A 112 -2.79 10.22 -10.29
C THR A 112 -1.95 8.97 -10.60
N LEU A 113 -2.17 7.88 -9.86
CA LEU A 113 -1.33 6.70 -9.95
C LEU A 113 -1.48 5.99 -11.31
N PRO A 114 -0.39 5.41 -11.85
CA PRO A 114 -0.43 4.58 -13.06
C PRO A 114 -1.07 3.19 -12.85
N VAL A 115 -1.75 2.96 -11.73
CA VAL A 115 -2.35 1.66 -11.37
C VAL A 115 -3.72 1.85 -10.74
N MET A 116 -4.58 0.85 -10.93
CA MET A 116 -5.89 0.82 -10.30
C MET A 116 -5.74 0.59 -8.78
N PHE A 117 -6.56 1.28 -7.99
CA PHE A 117 -6.75 1.00 -6.58
C PHE A 117 -8.20 0.59 -6.32
N SER A 118 -8.45 -0.08 -5.20
CA SER A 118 -9.80 -0.37 -4.72
C SER A 118 -10.10 0.44 -3.47
N THR A 119 -11.36 0.85 -3.33
CA THR A 119 -11.83 1.57 -2.14
C THR A 119 -12.67 0.64 -1.27
N VAL A 120 -12.35 0.57 0.03
CA VAL A 120 -13.21 -0.02 1.04
C VAL A 120 -14.06 1.09 1.64
N GLU A 121 -15.34 1.10 1.30
CA GLU A 121 -16.28 2.12 1.76
C GLU A 121 -16.57 2.01 3.26
N PRO A 122 -16.89 3.13 3.94
CA PRO A 122 -17.24 3.16 5.36
C PRO A 122 -18.33 2.20 5.80
N ASN A 123 -19.30 1.93 4.93
CA ASN A 123 -20.46 1.09 5.19
C ASN A 123 -20.21 -0.39 4.88
N ALA A 124 -19.06 -0.74 4.30
CA ALA A 124 -18.72 -2.12 3.94
C ALA A 124 -18.31 -2.98 5.15
N TRP A 125 -18.10 -2.37 6.32
CA TRP A 125 -17.64 -3.06 7.54
C TRP A 125 -18.15 -2.35 8.80
N SER A 126 -18.37 -3.09 9.87
CA SER A 126 -18.80 -2.60 11.18
C SER A 126 -17.82 -2.98 12.31
N SER A 127 -17.00 -4.00 12.10
CA SER A 127 -15.98 -4.50 13.01
C SER A 127 -14.62 -4.65 12.32
N THR A 128 -13.57 -4.88 13.11
CA THR A 128 -12.22 -5.17 12.57
C THR A 128 -12.21 -6.48 11.78
N ASP A 129 -12.95 -7.51 12.23
CA ASP A 129 -13.00 -8.80 11.54
C ASP A 129 -13.70 -8.69 10.17
N GLU A 130 -14.78 -7.92 10.08
CA GLU A 130 -15.44 -7.63 8.81
C GLU A 130 -14.54 -6.82 7.87
N LEU A 131 -13.81 -5.83 8.40
CA LEU A 131 -12.84 -5.07 7.60
C LEU A 131 -11.76 -5.99 7.04
N LEU A 132 -11.19 -6.88 7.87
CA LEU A 132 -10.19 -7.85 7.43
C LEU A 132 -10.75 -8.82 6.40
N ALA A 133 -12.02 -9.25 6.55
CA ALA A 133 -12.68 -10.11 5.57
C ALA A 133 -12.84 -9.40 4.20
N VAL A 134 -13.29 -8.15 4.21
CA VAL A 134 -13.41 -7.34 2.98
C VAL A 134 -12.05 -7.16 2.31
N ILE A 135 -11.02 -6.76 3.07
CA ILE A 135 -9.67 -6.58 2.54
C ILE A 135 -9.14 -7.88 1.92
N ARG A 136 -9.28 -9.03 2.61
CA ARG A 136 -8.85 -10.32 2.07
C ARG A 136 -9.58 -10.68 0.77
N SER A 137 -10.90 -10.44 0.73
CA SER A 137 -11.68 -10.67 -0.49
C SER A 137 -11.23 -9.76 -1.64
N THR A 138 -10.90 -8.50 -1.35
CA THR A 138 -10.38 -7.55 -2.34
C THR A 138 -9.01 -7.99 -2.87
N ILE A 139 -8.09 -8.42 -1.98
CA ILE A 139 -6.77 -8.95 -2.39
C ILE A 139 -6.95 -10.14 -3.33
N LEU A 140 -7.81 -11.11 -2.97
CA LEU A 140 -8.06 -12.27 -3.81
C LEU A 140 -8.56 -11.90 -5.21
N SER A 141 -9.56 -11.01 -5.26
CA SER A 141 -10.13 -10.54 -6.52
C SER A 141 -9.07 -9.86 -7.38
N GLN A 142 -8.29 -8.94 -6.81
CA GLN A 142 -7.26 -8.21 -7.55
C GLN A 142 -6.12 -9.12 -8.01
N GLN A 143 -5.69 -10.09 -7.20
CA GLN A 143 -4.63 -11.03 -7.56
C GLN A 143 -4.99 -11.86 -8.81
N SER A 144 -6.27 -12.15 -9.00
CA SER A 144 -6.78 -12.86 -10.18
C SER A 144 -7.00 -11.98 -11.41
N THR A 145 -6.86 -10.66 -11.27
CA THR A 145 -7.17 -9.68 -12.31
C THR A 145 -5.98 -9.47 -13.24
N MET A 146 -6.25 -9.37 -14.55
CA MET A 146 -5.22 -8.97 -15.53
C MET A 146 -4.94 -7.48 -15.40
N VAL A 147 -3.69 -7.12 -15.15
CA VAL A 147 -3.27 -5.71 -15.07
C VAL A 147 -2.78 -5.25 -16.44
N TRP A 148 -3.41 -4.19 -16.96
CA TRP A 148 -2.95 -3.49 -18.16
C TRP A 148 -2.06 -2.33 -17.73
N LEU A 149 -0.88 -2.21 -18.35
CA LEU A 149 0.10 -1.19 -18.01
C LEU A 149 0.50 -0.43 -19.26
N GLU A 150 0.55 0.88 -19.15
CA GLU A 150 1.14 1.73 -20.18
C GLU A 150 2.66 1.68 -20.05
N GLN A 151 3.31 1.05 -21.03
CA GLN A 151 4.75 0.80 -21.02
C GLN A 151 5.58 2.10 -21.00
N GLU A 152 5.03 3.21 -21.50
CA GLU A 152 5.67 4.53 -21.52
C GLU A 152 5.82 5.15 -20.12
N ARG A 153 4.95 4.80 -19.17
CA ARG A 153 5.00 5.30 -17.78
C ARG A 153 6.00 4.54 -16.90
N LEU A 154 6.58 3.46 -17.41
CA LEU A 154 7.51 2.57 -16.70
C LEU A 154 8.98 2.79 -17.05
N GLN A 155 9.27 3.76 -17.95
CA GLN A 155 10.62 4.09 -18.41
C GLN A 155 11.36 5.09 -17.49
#